data_AF-A0A7C3PNI1-F1
#
_entry.id   AF-A0A7C3PNI1-F1
#
_cell.length_a   1.000
_cell.length_b   1.000
_cell.length_c   1.000
_cell.angle_alpha   90.00
_cell.angle_beta   90.00
_cell.angle_gamma   90.00
#
_symmetry.space_group_name_H-M   'P 1'
#
loop_
_entity.id
_entity.type
_entity.pdbx_description
1 polymer ?
#
loop_
_entity_poly.entity_id
_entity_poly.type
_entity_poly.pdbx_seq_one_letter_code
_entity_poly.pdbx_strand_id
1 'polypeptide(L)' 'MVRKTDDGKLENIYNTVQEHPGKKAGFIARLLGLNRSEVTRSLPALEDKGLYLYEDDEGGLYPHKQSQSHHS' A
#
# COMPACT_ATOMS: atom_id res chain seq x y z
N MET A 1 5.85 -5.08 -23.03
CA MET A 1 6.69 -4.66 -21.88
C MET A 1 5.77 -4.00 -20.86
N VAL A 2 5.20 -4.73 -19.89
CA VAL A 2 4.10 -4.22 -19.00
C VAL A 2 4.25 -4.74 -17.55
N ARG A 3 5.47 -4.96 -17.05
CA ARG A 3 5.66 -5.59 -15.72
C ARG A 3 6.73 -4.96 -14.82
N LYS A 4 7.25 -3.77 -15.14
CA LYS A 4 8.26 -3.12 -14.29
C LYS A 4 7.79 -1.81 -13.66
N THR A 5 6.84 -1.13 -14.28
CA THR A 5 6.40 0.19 -13.81
C THR A 5 5.46 0.12 -12.61
N ASP A 6 4.74 -1.01 -12.47
CA ASP A 6 3.76 -1.15 -11.38
C ASP A 6 4.44 -1.55 -10.07
N ASP A 7 5.53 -2.31 -10.13
CA ASP A 7 6.28 -2.75 -8.95
C ASP A 7 6.78 -1.61 -8.07
N GLY A 8 7.45 -0.61 -8.64
CA GLY A 8 7.95 0.54 -7.88
C GLY A 8 6.84 1.47 -7.38
N LYS A 9 5.70 1.51 -8.07
CA LYS A 9 4.52 2.25 -7.61
C LYS A 9 3.95 1.62 -6.36
N LEU A 10 3.82 0.29 -6.35
CA LEU A 10 3.34 -0.50 -5.23
C LEU A 10 4.24 -0.28 -4.00
N GLU A 11 5.55 -0.39 -4.17
CA GLU A 11 6.52 -0.13 -3.09
C GLU A 11 6.39 1.30 -2.54
N ASN A 12 6.23 2.31 -3.42
CA ASN A 12 6.01 3.69 -2.97
C ASN A 12 4.72 3.89 -2.17
N ILE A 13 3.61 3.26 -2.58
CA ILE A 13 2.34 3.30 -1.83
C ILE A 13 2.56 2.72 -0.44
N TYR A 14 3.16 1.54 -0.35
CA TYR A 14 3.41 0.87 0.91
C TYR A 14 4.32 1.69 1.83
N ASN A 15 5.44 2.20 1.31
CA ASN A 15 6.38 3.04 2.06
C ASN A 15 5.68 4.30 2.60
N THR A 16 4.86 4.96 1.79
CA THR A 16 4.12 6.17 2.21
C THR A 16 3.13 5.84 3.35
N VAL A 17 2.48 4.68 3.30
CA VAL A 17 1.60 4.22 4.38
C VAL A 17 2.39 3.87 5.64
N GLN A 18 3.62 3.34 5.51
CA GLN A 18 4.51 3.11 6.65
C GLN A 18 4.96 4.43 7.32
N GLU A 19 5.25 5.45 6.53
CA GLU A 19 5.61 6.78 7.03
C GLU A 19 4.40 7.54 7.60
N HIS A 20 3.19 7.25 7.11
CA HIS A 20 1.95 7.91 7.48
C HIS A 20 0.82 6.94 7.81
N PRO A 21 0.94 6.13 8.88
CA PRO A 21 -0.10 5.19 9.28
C PRO A 21 -1.38 5.93 9.71
N GLY A 22 -2.53 5.35 9.38
CA GLY A 22 -3.85 5.92 9.66
C GLY A 22 -4.29 7.04 8.73
N LYS A 23 -3.53 7.30 7.65
CA LYS A 23 -3.97 8.24 6.62
C LYS A 23 -4.79 7.55 5.55
N LYS A 24 -5.79 8.26 5.04
CA LYS A 24 -6.71 7.72 4.03
C LYS A 24 -6.03 7.50 2.69
N ALA A 25 -6.52 6.55 1.89
CA ALA A 25 -6.03 6.30 0.52
C ALA A 25 -5.94 7.58 -0.33
N GLY A 26 -6.88 8.53 -0.17
CA GLY A 26 -6.85 9.82 -0.87
C GLY A 26 -5.69 10.74 -0.46
N PHE A 27 -5.24 10.67 0.80
CA PHE A 27 -4.07 11.41 1.27
C PHE A 27 -2.78 10.82 0.68
N ILE A 28 -2.65 9.50 0.71
CA ILE A 28 -1.52 8.76 0.11
C ILE A 28 -1.45 9.03 -1.39
N ALA A 29 -2.60 8.96 -2.08
CA ALA A 29 -2.72 9.26 -3.49
C ALA A 29 -2.23 10.68 -3.81
N ARG A 30 -2.64 11.68 -3.01
CA ARG A 30 -2.21 13.07 -3.18
C ARG A 30 -0.70 13.26 -2.98
N LEU A 31 -0.09 12.57 -2.02
CA LEU A 31 1.36 12.63 -1.80
C LEU A 31 2.14 12.04 -2.98
N LEU A 32 1.64 10.95 -3.55
CA LEU A 32 2.29 10.26 -4.67
C LEU A 32 1.89 10.81 -6.05
N GLY A 33 1.00 11.81 -6.11
CA GLY A 33 0.46 12.34 -7.37
C GLY A 33 -0.41 11.33 -8.13
N LEU A 34 -0.96 10.33 -7.44
CA LEU A 34 -1.81 9.27 -7.99
C LEU A 34 -3.29 9.60 -7.79
N ASN A 35 -4.16 8.90 -8.53
CA ASN A 35 -5.59 8.92 -8.25
C ASN A 35 -5.95 7.97 -7.11
N ARG A 36 -6.93 8.34 -6.28
CA ARG A 36 -7.45 7.47 -5.21
C ARG A 36 -7.82 6.08 -5.73
N SER A 37 -8.51 6.00 -6.86
CA SER A 37 -8.93 4.73 -7.47
C SER A 37 -7.78 3.87 -7.97
N GLU A 38 -6.61 4.46 -8.26
CA GLU A 38 -5.40 3.70 -8.52
C GLU A 38 -4.86 3.08 -7.23
N VAL A 39 -4.74 3.88 -6.16
CA VAL A 39 -4.27 3.38 -4.86
C VAL A 39 -5.14 2.22 -4.36
N THR A 40 -6.47 2.35 -4.42
CA THR A 40 -7.38 1.27 -3.98
C THR A 40 -7.27 0.02 -4.84
N ARG A 41 -7.04 0.14 -6.16
CA ARG A 41 -6.83 -1.01 -7.04
C ARG A 41 -5.46 -1.65 -6.88
N SER A 42 -4.50 -0.89 -6.37
CA SER A 42 -3.16 -1.38 -6.05
C SER A 42 -3.11 -2.13 -4.72
N LEU A 43 -4.08 -1.95 -3.81
CA LEU A 43 -4.09 -2.66 -2.51
C LEU A 43 -4.00 -4.19 -2.65
N PRO A 44 -4.83 -4.86 -3.48
CA PRO A 44 -4.71 -6.31 -3.66
C PRO A 44 -3.37 -6.74 -4.29
N ALA A 45 -2.79 -5.89 -5.15
CA ALA A 45 -1.49 -6.15 -5.76
C ALA A 45 -0.33 -5.99 -4.77
N LEU A 46 -0.50 -5.18 -3.71
CA LEU A 46 0.44 -5.11 -2.60
C LEU A 46 0.44 -6.42 -1.81
N GLU A 47 -0.74 -6.97 -1.53
CA GLU A 47 -0.87 -8.25 -0.82
C GLU A 47 -0.23 -9.41 -1.59
N ASP A 48 -0.41 -9.48 -2.91
CA ASP A 48 0.21 -10.49 -3.78
C ASP A 48 1.75 -10.44 -3.73
N LYS A 49 2.32 -9.25 -3.45
CA LYS A 49 3.75 -9.03 -3.23
C LYS A 49 4.23 -9.27 -1.80
N GLY A 50 3.33 -9.58 -0.87
CA GLY A 50 3.64 -9.67 0.55
C GLY A 50 3.73 -8.32 1.28
N LEU A 51 3.25 -7.23 0.67
CA LEU A 51 3.17 -5.90 1.26
C LEU A 51 1.78 -5.68 1.86
N TYR A 52 1.56 -6.24 3.04
CA TYR A 52 0.22 -6.24 3.64
C TYR A 52 -0.13 -4.88 4.26
N LEU A 53 -1.28 -4.34 3.86
CA LEU A 53 -1.90 -3.16 4.46
C LEU A 53 -3.31 -3.52 4.93
N TYR A 54 -3.80 -2.83 5.95
CA TYR A 54 -5.20 -2.91 6.35
C TYR A 54 -5.83 -1.52 6.36
N GLU A 55 -7.13 -1.47 6.05
CA GLU A 55 -7.94 -0.26 6.13
C GLU A 55 -8.81 -0.31 7.39
N ASP A 56 -8.89 0.79 8.15
CA ASP A 56 -9.83 0.93 9.27
C ASP A 56 -11.24 1.32 8.79
N ASP A 57 -12.22 1.33 9.71
CA ASP A 57 -13.61 1.74 9.40
C ASP A 57 -13.74 3.20 8.88
N GLU A 58 -12.75 4.06 9.16
CA GLU A 58 -12.72 5.45 8.69
C GLU A 58 -12.05 5.60 7.30
N GLY A 59 -11.50 4.52 6.73
CA GLY A 59 -10.78 4.49 5.46
C GLY A 59 -9.29 4.83 5.57
N GLY A 60 -8.73 4.76 6.78
CA GLY A 60 -7.31 4.96 7.10
C GLY A 60 -6.49 3.71 6.85
N LEU A 61 -5.37 3.85 6.14
CA LEU A 61 -4.48 2.74 5.80
C LEU A 61 -3.37 2.59 6.83
N TYR A 62 -3.10 1.35 7.22
CA TYR A 62 -2.05 1.01 8.17
C TYR A 62 -1.19 -0.14 7.65
N PRO A 63 0.13 -0.10 7.91
CA PRO A 63 1.00 -1.20 7.56
C PRO A 63 0.76 -2.38 8.49
N HIS A 64 0.50 -3.55 7.92
CA HIS A 64 0.46 -4.77 8.70
C HIS A 64 1.90 -5.20 8.99
N LYS A 65 2.31 -5.11 10.26
CA LYS A 65 3.59 -5.66 10.69
C LYS A 65 3.51 -7.18 10.59
N GLN A 66 3.99 -7.74 9.49
CA GLN A 66 4.34 -9.15 9.49
C GLN A 66 5.45 -9.34 10.51
N SER A 67 5.06 -9.78 11.71
CA SER A 67 5.98 -10.48 12.59
C SER A 67 6.42 -11.70 11.80
N GLN A 68 7.64 -11.66 11.25
CA GLN A 68 8.21 -12.73 10.46
C GLN A 68 8.15 -14.03 11.27
N SER A 69 7.11 -14.82 11.06
CA SER A 69 7.15 -16.24 11.39
C SER A 69 7.79 -16.91 10.18
N HIS A 70 9.11 -16.82 10.14
CA HIS A 70 9.95 -17.77 9.41
C HIS A 70 9.54 -19.17 9.91
N HIS A 71 8.64 -19.85 9.21
CA HIS A 71 8.49 -21.28 9.39
C HIS A 71 9.55 -21.91 8.51
N SER A 72 10.60 -22.37 9.18
CA SER A 72 11.70 -23.16 8.62
C SER A 72 11.22 -24.54 8.15
#